data_AF-D8TT34-F1
#
_entry.id   AF-D8TT34-F1
#
_cell.length_a   1.000
_cell.length_b   1.000
_cell.length_c   1.000
_cell.angle_alpha   90.00
_cell.angle_beta   90.00
_cell.angle_gamma   90.00
#
_symmetry.space_group_name_H-M   'P 1'
#
loop_
_entity.id
_entity.type
_entity.pdbx_description
1 polymer ?
#
loop_
_entity_poly.entity_id
_entity_poly.type
_entity_poly.pdbx_seq_one_letter_code
_entity_poly.pdbx_strand_id
1 'polypeptide(L)'
;RIKKMMQTDDDVGKISQATPILIGKLKRRRAMELFLEKLCRQAISIAQSRQAKTLTPSHLKAAVKADTTLDFLAELVAPAPDLPAVEAENGEPAPKPNKRRR
;
A
#
# COMPACT_ATOMS: atom_id res chain seq x y z
N ARG A 1 -2.59 -0.33 -24.58
CA ARG A 1 -2.59 -1.12 -23.32
C ARG A 1 -3.62 -0.61 -22.32
N ILE A 2 -3.58 0.67 -21.92
CA ILE A 2 -4.57 1.29 -21.01
C ILE A 2 -6.02 1.18 -21.52
N LYS A 3 -6.27 1.42 -22.82
CA LYS A 3 -7.60 1.23 -23.43
C LYS A 3 -8.16 -0.18 -23.24
N LYS A 4 -7.30 -1.20 -23.24
CA LYS A 4 -7.69 -2.60 -23.06
C LYS A 4 -8.06 -2.88 -21.60
N MET A 5 -7.24 -2.41 -20.65
CA MET A 5 -7.51 -2.51 -19.20
C MET A 5 -8.78 -1.76 -18.78
N MET A 6 -9.04 -0.57 -19.33
CA MET A 6 -10.27 0.18 -19.05
C MET A 6 -11.53 -0.46 -19.67
N GLN A 7 -11.39 -1.28 -20.72
CA GLN A 7 -12.50 -1.98 -21.37
C GLN A 7 -12.79 -3.34 -20.73
N THR A 8 -11.87 -3.87 -19.91
CA THR A 8 -12.11 -5.08 -19.10
C THR A 8 -12.95 -4.80 -17.86
N ASP A 9 -13.17 -3.53 -17.52
CA ASP A 9 -13.97 -3.10 -16.39
C ASP A 9 -15.41 -2.87 -16.85
N ASP A 10 -16.31 -3.80 -16.49
CA ASP A 10 -17.70 -3.88 -16.98
C ASP A 10 -18.52 -2.60 -16.72
N ASP A 11 -18.20 -1.85 -15.66
CA ASP A 11 -18.90 -0.59 -15.35
C ASP A 11 -18.43 0.59 -16.21
N VAL A 12 -17.19 0.53 -16.73
CA VAL A 12 -16.65 1.56 -17.63
C VAL A 12 -17.32 1.52 -19.00
N GLY A 13 -17.71 0.33 -19.46
CA GLY A 13 -18.46 0.15 -20.70
C GLY A 13 -19.81 0.84 -20.68
N LYS A 14 -20.50 0.83 -19.53
CA LYS A 14 -21.82 1.46 -19.34
C LYS A 14 -21.72 2.99 -19.19
N ILE A 15 -20.70 3.47 -18.47
CA ILE A 15 -20.43 4.92 -18.32
C ILE A 15 -19.92 5.55 -19.62
N SER A 16 -19.37 4.74 -20.54
CA SER A 16 -18.82 5.19 -21.83
C SER A 16 -19.84 5.88 -22.76
N GLN A 17 -21.14 5.67 -22.56
CA GLN A 17 -22.18 6.26 -23.42
C GLN A 17 -22.65 7.64 -22.92
N ALA A 18 -22.50 7.95 -21.62
CA ALA A 18 -23.15 9.10 -21.01
C ALA A 18 -22.23 10.33 -20.80
N THR A 19 -20.91 10.21 -20.99
CA THR A 19 -19.94 11.28 -20.66
C THR A 19 -18.89 11.42 -21.76
N PRO A 20 -18.40 12.64 -22.12
CA PRO A 20 -17.33 12.81 -23.09
C PRO A 20 -16.10 12.00 -22.68
N ILE A 21 -15.91 10.90 -23.39
CA ILE A 21 -14.97 9.82 -23.05
C ILE A 21 -13.54 10.37 -22.93
N LEU A 22 -13.24 11.48 -23.60
CA LEU A 22 -11.96 12.17 -23.55
C LEU A 22 -11.66 12.75 -22.15
N ILE A 23 -12.62 13.41 -21.51
CA ILE A 23 -12.45 14.00 -20.17
C ILE A 23 -12.38 12.91 -19.11
N GLY A 24 -13.23 11.89 -19.20
CA GLY A 24 -13.19 10.74 -18.30
C GLY A 24 -11.87 9.95 -18.41
N LYS A 25 -11.37 9.71 -19.63
CA LYS A 25 -10.07 9.05 -19.86
C LYS A 25 -8.89 9.88 -19.37
N LEU A 26 -8.87 11.19 -19.65
CA LEU A 26 -7.78 12.06 -19.22
C LEU A 26 -7.77 12.23 -17.69
N LYS A 27 -8.94 12.41 -17.07
CA LYS A 27 -9.07 12.51 -15.61
C LYS A 27 -8.76 11.19 -14.91
N ARG A 28 -9.16 10.04 -15.46
CA ARG A 28 -8.81 8.72 -14.89
C ARG A 28 -7.31 8.42 -15.01
N ARG A 29 -6.66 8.79 -16.13
CA ARG A 29 -5.21 8.65 -16.26
C ARG A 29 -4.47 9.48 -15.22
N ARG A 30 -4.85 10.75 -15.07
CA ARG A 30 -4.25 11.64 -14.07
C ARG A 30 -4.50 11.14 -12.64
N ALA A 31 -5.70 10.62 -12.37
CA ALA A 31 -6.01 9.98 -11.09
C ALA A 31 -5.14 8.73 -10.85
N MET A 32 -4.90 7.91 -11.88
CA MET A 32 -4.04 6.73 -11.76
C MET A 32 -2.57 7.10 -11.51
N GLU A 33 -2.07 8.13 -12.19
CA GLU A 33 -0.72 8.66 -11.97
C GLU A 33 -0.57 9.20 -10.55
N LEU A 34 -1.51 10.04 -10.09
CA LEU A 34 -1.52 10.57 -8.73
C LEU A 34 -1.72 9.48 -7.67
N PHE A 35 -2.51 8.45 -7.98
CA PHE A 35 -2.74 7.31 -7.11
C PHE A 35 -1.45 6.51 -6.89
N LEU A 36 -0.76 6.14 -7.98
CA LEU A 36 0.50 5.42 -7.91
C LEU A 36 1.56 6.22 -7.17
N GLU A 37 1.61 7.54 -7.43
CA GLU A 37 2.50 8.44 -6.70
C GLU A 37 2.20 8.46 -5.20
N LYS A 38 0.92 8.59 -4.81
CA LYS A 38 0.50 8.57 -3.39
C LYS A 38 0.89 7.26 -2.71
N LEU A 39 0.58 6.12 -3.34
CA LEU A 39 0.89 4.79 -2.81
C LEU A 39 2.40 4.60 -2.62
N CYS A 40 3.20 4.93 -3.64
CA CYS A 40 4.65 4.83 -3.55
C CYS A 40 5.22 5.76 -2.48
N ARG A 41 4.77 7.02 -2.41
CA ARG A 41 5.21 7.98 -1.39
C ARG A 41 4.93 7.46 0.03
N GLN A 42 3.75 6.89 0.29
CA GLN A 42 3.42 6.31 1.60
C GLN A 42 4.29 5.09 1.93
N ALA A 43 4.44 4.16 0.99
CA ALA A 43 5.29 2.98 1.20
C ALA A 43 6.77 3.35 1.42
N ILE A 44 7.28 4.36 0.71
CA ILE A 44 8.63 4.90 0.89
C ILE A 44 8.78 5.56 2.27
N SER A 45 7.79 6.34 2.71
CA SER A 45 7.82 6.97 4.03
C SER A 45 7.93 5.93 5.15
N ILE A 46 7.22 4.80 5.04
CA ILE A 46 7.31 3.68 5.99
C ILE A 46 8.66 2.96 5.89
N ALA A 47 9.22 2.81 4.69
CA ALA A 47 10.56 2.24 4.53
C ALA A 47 11.64 3.15 5.17
N GLN A 48 11.53 4.46 4.96
CA GLN A 48 12.44 5.47 5.52
C GLN A 48 12.35 5.55 7.04
N SER A 49 11.15 5.48 7.64
CA SER A 49 10.99 5.50 9.10
C SER A 49 11.65 4.30 9.79
N ARG A 50 11.84 3.20 9.04
CA ARG A 50 12.52 1.96 9.48
C ARG A 50 13.97 1.86 9.02
N GLN A 51 14.54 2.94 8.47
CA GLN A 51 15.86 2.99 7.83
C GLN A 51 16.12 1.89 6.78
N ALA A 52 15.06 1.39 6.14
CA ALA A 52 15.18 0.39 5.08
C ALA A 52 15.63 1.05 3.77
N LYS A 53 16.73 0.55 3.20
CA LYS A 53 17.24 1.00 1.89
C LYS A 53 16.48 0.41 0.70
N THR A 54 15.67 -0.62 0.95
CA THR A 54 14.94 -1.38 -0.08
C THR A 54 13.45 -1.42 0.24
N LEU A 55 12.63 -1.03 -0.73
CA LEU A 55 11.18 -1.10 -0.62
C LEU A 55 10.68 -2.52 -0.88
N THR A 56 10.26 -3.20 0.17
CA THR A 56 9.68 -4.56 0.12
C THR A 56 8.14 -4.55 0.13
N PRO A 57 7.49 -5.64 -0.32
CA PRO A 57 6.01 -5.79 -0.28
C PRO A 57 5.41 -5.60 1.12
N SER A 58 6.17 -5.88 2.17
CA SER A 58 5.77 -5.64 3.56
C SER A 58 5.52 -4.16 3.86
N HIS A 59 6.27 -3.23 3.24
CA HIS A 59 6.02 -1.79 3.36
C HIS A 59 4.73 -1.37 2.64
N LEU A 60 4.40 -2.00 1.51
CA LEU A 60 3.10 -1.79 0.87
C LEU A 60 1.96 -2.27 1.76
N LYS A 61 2.08 -3.47 2.35
CA LYS A 61 1.06 -3.99 3.27
C LYS A 61 0.83 -3.06 4.47
N ALA A 62 1.91 -2.50 5.02
CA ALA A 62 1.82 -1.49 6.09
C ALA A 62 1.20 -0.18 5.60
N ALA A 63 1.53 0.29 4.40
CA ALA A 63 0.95 1.50 3.81
C ALA A 63 -0.55 1.37 3.56
N VAL A 64 -0.98 0.23 3.05
CA VAL A 64 -2.40 -0.09 2.81
C VAL A 64 -3.18 -0.17 4.13
N LYS A 65 -2.60 -0.79 5.17
CA LYS A 65 -3.23 -0.83 6.51
C LYS A 65 -3.33 0.55 7.17
N ALA A 66 -2.42 1.47 6.86
CA ALA A 66 -2.39 2.80 7.46
C ALA A 66 -3.39 3.79 6.83
N ASP A 67 -3.83 3.56 5.59
CA ASP A 67 -4.73 4.45 4.87
C ASP A 67 -5.97 3.70 4.38
N THR A 68 -7.13 4.01 4.97
CA THR A 68 -8.41 3.37 4.63
C THR A 68 -8.84 3.63 3.18
N THR A 69 -8.31 4.67 2.53
CA THR A 69 -8.57 4.92 1.09
C THR A 69 -7.91 3.90 0.17
N LEU A 70 -6.96 3.11 0.70
CA LEU A 70 -6.25 2.04 0.00
C LEU A 70 -6.81 0.64 0.31
N ASP A 71 -7.91 0.52 1.07
CA ASP A 71 -8.46 -0.77 1.52
C ASP A 71 -8.80 -1.73 0.37
N PHE A 72 -9.10 -1.20 -0.81
CA PHE A 72 -9.29 -2.01 -2.02
C PHE A 72 -8.03 -2.80 -2.46
N LEU A 73 -6.86 -2.48 -1.92
CA LEU A 73 -5.62 -3.24 -2.10
C LEU A 73 -5.37 -4.27 -1.00
N ALA A 74 -6.16 -4.30 0.07
CA ALA A 74 -5.93 -5.15 1.25
C ALA A 74 -5.82 -6.63 0.89
N GLU A 75 -6.72 -7.12 0.03
CA GLU A 75 -6.71 -8.50 -0.45
C GLU A 75 -5.49 -8.80 -1.34
N LEU A 76 -5.07 -7.84 -2.16
CA LEU A 76 -3.89 -7.98 -3.03
C LEU A 76 -2.58 -8.02 -2.23
N VAL A 77 -2.49 -7.29 -1.12
CA VAL A 77 -1.30 -7.25 -0.25
C VAL A 77 -1.36 -8.26 0.91
N ALA A 78 -2.48 -8.94 1.12
CA ALA A 78 -2.65 -9.98 2.13
C ALA A 78 -1.54 -11.05 2.15
N PRO A 79 -1.06 -11.60 1.01
CA PRO A 79 -0.01 -12.61 1.00
C PRO A 79 1.38 -12.07 1.37
N ALA A 80 1.58 -10.76 1.44
CA ALA A 80 2.87 -10.19 1.83
C ALA A 80 3.14 -10.40 3.34
N PRO A 81 4.40 -10.64 3.74
CA PRO A 81 4.75 -10.74 5.15
C PRO A 81 4.56 -9.40 5.84
N ASP A 82 4.04 -9.42 7.07
CA ASP A 82 3.93 -8.21 7.88
C ASP A 82 5.31 -7.72 8.30
N LEU A 83 5.49 -6.40 8.34
CA LEU A 83 6.70 -5.83 8.92
C LEU A 83 6.72 -6.12 10.43
N PRO A 84 7.90 -6.42 11.02
CA PRO A 84 8.01 -6.52 12.48
C PRO A 84 7.48 -5.23 13.11
N ALA A 85 6.83 -5.32 14.28
CA ALA A 85 6.39 -4.13 15.00
C ALA A 85 7.62 -3.21 15.17
N VAL A 86 7.47 -1.92 14.84
CA VAL A 86 8.47 -0.96 15.32
C VAL A 86 8.22 -0.94 16.82
N GLU A 87 9.05 -1.63 17.58
CA GLU A 87 9.11 -1.44 19.02
C GLU A 87 9.42 0.05 19.19
N ALA A 88 8.38 0.82 19.53
CA ALA A 88 8.58 2.12 20.13
C ALA A 88 9.45 1.84 21.36
N GLU A 89 10.65 2.40 21.36
CA GLU A 89 11.50 2.48 22.54
C GLU A 89 10.66 3.10 23.67
N ASN A 90 10.08 2.25 24.51
CA ASN A 90 9.62 2.60 25.84
C ASN A 90 10.10 1.47 26.74
N GLY A 91 11.10 1.80 27.54
CA GLY A 91 11.87 0.83 28.28
C GLY A 91 11.04 0.05 29.30
N GLU A 92 11.27 -1.26 29.32
CA GLU A 92 11.25 -2.04 30.55
C GLU A 92 12.11 -3.30 30.35
N PRO A 93 13.24 -3.47 31.05
CA PRO A 93 14.03 -4.69 30.92
C PRO A 93 13.35 -5.82 31.70
N ALA A 94 12.64 -6.71 30.99
CA ALA A 94 12.12 -7.93 31.59
C ALA A 94 13.27 -8.84 32.09
N PRO A 95 13.19 -9.42 33.30
CA PRO A 95 14.31 -10.09 33.93
C PRO A 95 14.58 -11.46 33.28
N LYS A 96 15.84 -11.70 32.89
CA LYS A 96 16.29 -13.01 32.41
C LYS A 96 16.23 -14.03 33.56
N PRO A 97 15.59 -15.21 33.39
CA PRO A 97 15.63 -16.23 34.42
C PRO A 97 17.03 -16.83 34.51
N ASN A 98 17.65 -16.60 35.66
CA ASN A 98 18.96 -17.09 36.04
C ASN A 98 18.93 -18.63 36.17
N LYS A 99 19.34 -19.37 35.13
CA LYS A 99 19.67 -20.80 35.30
C LYS A 99 21.02 -20.90 36.02
N ARG A 100 20.95 -20.80 37.35
CA ARG A 100 22.02 -21.20 38.26
C ARG A 100 22.39 -22.66 38.00
N ARG A 101 23.70 -22.88 37.85
CA ARG A 101 24.42 -24.16 37.86
C ARG A 101 23.86 -25.12 38.92
N ARG A 102 23.69 -26.40 38.54
CA ARG A 102 24.19 -27.53 39.33
C ARG A 102 24.49 -28.70 38.42
#